data_AF-A0A9K3LTG6-F1
#
_entry.id   AF-A0A9K3LTG6-F1
#
_cell.length_a   1.000
_cell.length_b   1.000
_cell.length_c   1.000
_cell.angle_alpha   90.00
_cell.angle_beta   90.00
_cell.angle_gamma   90.00
#
_symmetry.space_group_name_H-M   'P 1'
#
loop_
_entity.id
_entity.type
_entity.pdbx_description
1 polymer ?
#
loop_
_entity_poly.entity_id
_entity_poly.type
_entity_poly.pdbx_seq_one_letter_code
_entity_poly.pdbx_strand_id
1 'polypeptide(L)'
;MPLSRPNTLKPWIVLLFLLPVHGANDDSFASTLCESSIDCIGNSYCASGICLEAFHCTVREDCLNQYNNFGSSITCEGYATCALDGTCGMECDSDVGVGVNDQNTTVSCSQMETLPCDVETCNDAIQCFNDNFGGCHAVFFDSAGNQVCKEKSEQYGYKNKNETSATTIVPCTSDSDCHVTTEYCASGTCMEVSACQQRLDCNNPSNFPYAAFTCVGYVECREGRCQMECGDSLCPDGKEPVQCDPLPCDVEDCPDAVSCHNDNCGECRPIFFDAAGNQVCMTHSDEDLPQNSTTRPVPNNSIQLQPCNRPEDCLAASAERSVTSQFYCGHGICLERGTCGTDADCDNPRNEHDSDYCVGYNRCNRGWCERVCGPPCPNEATMEEACELTPCDSSTRCPGSVFCRNDPCNGCKAIHYDVAGHVMSTCDAATDGGGQL
;
A
#
# COMPACT_ATOMS: atom_id res chain seq x y z
N MET A 1 34.25 73.89 57.20
CA MET A 1 33.77 75.29 57.09
C MET A 1 34.04 75.78 55.67
N PRO A 2 33.16 76.61 55.11
CA PRO A 2 32.48 76.32 53.84
C PRO A 2 32.95 77.20 52.67
N LEU A 3 32.33 76.98 51.51
CA LEU A 3 31.98 77.90 50.38
C LEU A 3 32.25 77.16 49.06
N SER A 4 31.27 76.44 48.49
CA SER A 4 30.15 76.93 47.66
C SER A 4 30.59 77.72 46.42
N ARG A 5 30.25 77.19 45.23
CA ARG A 5 29.86 77.89 43.98
C ARG A 5 29.67 76.90 42.82
N PRO A 6 28.92 77.27 41.76
CA PRO A 6 27.68 76.56 41.46
C PRO A 6 27.64 75.88 40.08
N ASN A 7 26.60 75.05 39.97
CA ASN A 7 26.05 74.37 38.81
C ASN A 7 26.09 75.13 37.48
N THR A 8 26.67 74.47 36.47
CA THR A 8 26.24 74.56 35.08
C THR A 8 26.21 73.16 34.48
N LEU A 9 25.00 72.61 34.35
CA LEU A 9 24.71 71.38 33.63
C LEU A 9 24.94 71.59 32.12
N LYS A 10 25.77 70.73 31.52
CA LYS A 10 25.76 70.44 30.08
C LYS A 10 25.65 68.93 29.89
N PRO A 11 24.84 68.47 28.93
CA PRO A 11 24.47 67.06 28.81
C PRO A 11 25.63 66.21 28.32
N TRP A 12 25.88 65.12 29.02
CA TRP A 12 26.75 64.04 28.55
C TRP A 12 25.94 63.12 27.65
N ILE A 13 26.44 62.96 26.44
CA ILE A 13 26.03 61.93 25.49
C ILE A 13 26.38 60.57 26.09
N VAL A 14 25.37 59.78 26.43
CA VAL A 14 25.52 58.36 26.76
C VAL A 14 25.32 57.60 25.45
N LEU A 15 26.42 57.07 24.91
CA LEU A 15 26.35 56.01 23.90
C LEU A 15 25.72 54.77 24.56
N LEU A 16 24.47 54.48 24.21
CA LEU A 16 23.88 53.17 24.44
C LEU A 16 24.52 52.19 23.45
N PHE A 17 25.32 51.26 23.97
CA PHE A 17 25.63 50.02 23.27
C PHE A 17 24.37 49.16 23.26
N LEU A 18 23.70 49.09 22.10
CA LEU A 18 22.71 48.06 21.82
C LEU A 18 23.46 46.73 21.64
N LEU A 19 23.39 45.87 22.66
CA LEU A 19 23.65 44.44 22.50
C LEU A 19 22.43 43.82 21.80
N PRO A 20 22.60 42.99 20.76
CA PRO A 20 21.51 42.25 20.17
C PRO A 20 20.97 41.23 21.18
N VAL A 21 19.69 41.38 21.48
CA VAL A 21 18.85 40.36 22.11
C VAL A 21 18.91 39.13 21.21
N HIS A 22 19.36 38.00 21.73
CA HIS A 22 19.26 36.71 21.04
C HIS A 22 17.78 36.43 20.81
N GLY A 23 17.40 36.45 19.54
CA GLY A 23 16.05 36.14 19.08
C GLY A 23 15.69 34.70 19.41
N ALA A 24 14.42 34.50 19.72
CA ALA A 24 13.79 33.20 19.65
C ALA A 24 14.00 32.61 18.25
N ASN A 25 14.30 31.32 18.18
CA ASN A 25 14.26 30.55 16.95
C ASN A 25 12.79 30.46 16.51
N ASP A 26 12.35 31.42 15.70
CA ASP A 26 11.22 31.20 14.80
C ASP A 26 11.76 30.35 13.64
N ASP A 27 11.62 29.02 13.76
CA ASP A 27 11.65 28.10 12.62
C ASP A 27 10.39 28.35 11.78
N SER A 28 10.32 29.53 11.18
CA SER A 28 9.40 29.81 10.09
C SER A 28 9.89 29.01 8.88
N PHE A 29 9.32 27.83 8.70
CA PHE A 29 9.46 27.06 7.47
C PHE A 29 9.04 27.95 6.30
N ALA A 30 10.03 28.43 5.54
CA ALA A 30 9.75 29.08 4.27
C ALA A 30 9.10 28.02 3.39
N SER A 31 7.81 28.21 3.07
CA SER A 31 7.10 27.37 2.11
C SER A 31 7.91 27.35 0.82
N THR A 32 8.42 26.17 0.47
CA THR A 32 9.18 25.98 -0.77
C THR A 32 8.17 25.90 -1.90
N LEU A 33 8.37 26.73 -2.93
CA LEU A 33 7.56 26.66 -4.15
C LEU A 33 7.88 25.37 -4.89
N CYS A 34 6.88 24.73 -5.48
CA CYS A 34 7.01 23.48 -6.20
C CYS A 34 6.27 23.54 -7.53
N GLU A 35 6.73 22.77 -8.51
CA GLU A 35 5.98 22.50 -9.74
C GLU A 35 5.30 21.13 -9.66
N SER A 36 5.87 20.20 -8.90
CA SER A 36 5.34 18.86 -8.67
C SER A 36 5.76 18.30 -7.29
N SER A 37 5.12 17.21 -6.83
CA SER A 37 5.40 16.63 -5.50
C SER A 37 6.83 16.10 -5.32
N ILE A 38 7.58 15.87 -6.40
CA ILE A 38 9.00 15.47 -6.32
C ILE A 38 9.92 16.63 -5.91
N ASP A 39 9.46 17.88 -6.07
CA ASP A 39 10.22 19.07 -5.68
C ASP A 39 10.16 19.29 -4.16
N CYS A 40 9.29 18.55 -3.46
CA CYS A 40 9.07 18.64 -2.03
C CYS A 40 9.95 17.64 -1.27
N ILE A 41 10.53 18.09 -0.16
CA ILE A 41 11.44 17.27 0.66
C ILE A 41 10.65 16.56 1.76
N GLY A 42 11.00 15.30 2.01
CA GLY A 42 10.40 14.51 3.09
C GLY A 42 8.98 14.05 2.77
N ASN A 43 8.10 14.05 3.77
CA ASN A 43 6.70 13.63 3.63
C ASN A 43 5.81 14.78 3.18
N SER A 44 6.27 15.59 2.22
CA SER A 44 5.52 16.73 1.70
C SER A 44 5.08 16.47 0.26
N TYR A 45 4.02 17.14 -0.18
CA TYR A 45 3.49 17.05 -1.54
C TYR A 45 3.23 18.45 -2.09
N CYS A 46 3.18 18.56 -3.42
CA CYS A 46 2.94 19.84 -4.07
C CYS A 46 1.45 20.08 -4.25
N ALA A 47 0.96 21.20 -3.73
CA ALA A 47 -0.42 21.65 -3.89
C ALA A 47 -0.44 23.14 -4.16
N SER A 48 -1.10 23.57 -5.25
CA SER A 48 -1.20 24.98 -5.65
C SER A 48 0.16 25.72 -5.69
N GLY A 49 1.22 25.01 -6.11
CA GLY A 49 2.57 25.56 -6.23
C GLY A 49 3.35 25.73 -4.92
N ILE A 50 2.86 25.17 -3.81
CA ILE A 50 3.57 25.14 -2.52
C ILE A 50 3.68 23.72 -1.99
N CYS A 51 4.81 23.40 -1.36
CA CYS A 51 4.97 22.14 -0.64
C CYS A 51 4.18 22.17 0.68
N LEU A 52 3.21 21.27 0.81
CA LEU A 52 2.46 21.02 2.04
C LEU A 52 2.93 19.71 2.66
N GLU A 53 3.03 19.65 3.99
CA GLU A 53 3.28 18.38 4.68
C GLU A 53 2.08 17.44 4.51
N ALA A 54 2.32 16.12 4.55
CA ALA A 54 1.25 15.13 4.59
C ALA A 54 0.25 15.46 5.71
N PHE A 55 -1.04 15.20 5.45
CA PHE A 55 -2.18 15.56 6.30
C PHE A 55 -2.51 17.06 6.39
N HIS A 56 -1.74 17.95 5.76
CA HIS A 56 -2.09 19.36 5.65
C HIS A 56 -2.79 19.69 4.33
N CYS A 57 -3.50 20.81 4.30
CA CYS A 57 -4.23 21.32 3.15
C CYS A 57 -4.40 22.84 3.22
N THR A 58 -4.59 23.47 2.07
CA THR A 58 -5.04 24.86 1.95
C THR A 58 -6.46 24.95 1.38
N VAL A 59 -6.85 23.96 0.58
CA VAL A 59 -8.20 23.76 0.07
C VAL A 59 -8.59 22.28 0.20
N ARG A 60 -9.88 21.99 0.03
CA ARG A 60 -10.43 20.63 0.20
C ARG A 60 -9.77 19.62 -0.73
N GLU A 61 -9.49 20.01 -1.96
CA GLU A 61 -8.94 19.18 -3.02
C GLU A 61 -7.53 18.66 -2.68
N ASP A 62 -6.79 19.41 -1.87
CA ASP A 62 -5.46 19.02 -1.40
C ASP A 62 -5.52 17.70 -0.59
N CYS A 63 -6.66 17.43 0.08
CA CYS A 63 -6.91 16.20 0.84
C CYS A 63 -7.19 14.97 -0.01
N LEU A 64 -7.40 15.14 -1.31
CA LEU A 64 -7.58 14.06 -2.28
C LEU A 64 -6.32 13.80 -3.11
N ASN A 65 -5.24 14.55 -2.87
CA ASN A 65 -3.98 14.33 -3.56
C ASN A 65 -3.41 12.95 -3.18
N GLN A 66 -3.05 12.13 -4.16
CA GLN A 66 -2.54 10.77 -3.94
C GLN A 66 -1.27 10.70 -3.06
N TYR A 67 -0.50 11.81 -3.00
CA TYR A 67 0.70 11.92 -2.16
C TYR A 67 0.39 12.46 -0.77
N ASN A 68 -0.83 12.96 -0.55
CA ASN A 68 -1.34 13.29 0.76
C ASN A 68 -1.91 12.00 1.37
N ASN A 69 -1.13 11.36 2.25
CA ASN A 69 -1.40 10.03 2.84
C ASN A 69 -2.61 10.00 3.81
N PHE A 70 -3.61 10.83 3.56
CA PHE A 70 -4.82 11.02 4.36
C PHE A 70 -5.76 9.80 4.32
N GLY A 71 -5.71 8.99 3.26
CA GLY A 71 -6.63 7.87 3.05
C GLY A 71 -6.33 6.59 3.83
N SER A 72 -5.14 6.42 4.43
CA SER A 72 -4.71 5.13 4.96
C SER A 72 -5.25 4.77 6.36
N SER A 73 -5.97 5.67 7.04
CA SER A 73 -6.39 5.46 8.44
C SER A 73 -7.84 5.80 8.76
N ILE A 74 -8.71 6.02 7.77
CA ILE A 74 -10.09 6.46 8.00
C ILE A 74 -11.09 5.35 7.64
N THR A 75 -11.98 5.03 8.59
CA THR A 75 -12.89 3.87 8.53
C THR A 75 -14.36 4.27 8.34
N CYS A 76 -14.66 5.48 7.86
CA CYS A 76 -16.03 5.94 7.66
C CYS A 76 -16.27 6.38 6.21
N GLU A 77 -17.53 6.28 5.77
CA GLU A 77 -17.97 6.87 4.51
C GLU A 77 -18.32 8.34 4.77
N GLY A 78 -17.68 9.24 4.03
CA GLY A 78 -17.78 10.68 4.22
C GLY A 78 -17.02 11.44 3.15
N TYR A 79 -17.10 12.77 3.17
CA TYR A 79 -16.31 13.60 2.26
C TYR A 79 -15.05 14.13 2.96
N ALA A 80 -13.94 14.15 2.22
CA ALA A 80 -12.73 14.84 2.65
C ALA A 80 -13.02 16.33 2.85
N THR A 81 -12.53 16.89 3.95
CA THR A 81 -12.62 18.30 4.30
C THR A 81 -11.23 18.85 4.61
N CYS A 82 -11.00 20.12 4.29
CA CYS A 82 -9.86 20.84 4.80
C CYS A 82 -10.31 21.69 5.98
N ALA A 83 -9.88 21.33 7.19
CA ALA A 83 -10.23 22.04 8.41
C ALA A 83 -9.61 23.45 8.43
N LEU A 84 -10.15 24.32 9.27
CA LEU A 84 -9.70 25.72 9.38
C LEU A 84 -8.26 25.86 9.88
N ASP A 85 -7.71 24.82 10.52
CA ASP A 85 -6.31 24.74 10.93
C ASP A 85 -5.38 24.23 9.82
N GLY A 86 -5.91 24.01 8.62
CA GLY A 86 -5.17 23.53 7.46
C GLY A 86 -4.81 22.05 7.55
N THR A 87 -5.57 21.26 8.29
CA THR A 87 -5.44 19.80 8.33
C THR A 87 -6.56 19.11 7.55
N CYS A 88 -6.23 18.00 6.91
CA CYS A 88 -7.21 17.16 6.25
C CYS A 88 -8.02 16.39 7.28
N GLY A 89 -9.34 16.40 7.10
CA GLY A 89 -10.32 15.69 7.90
C GLY A 89 -11.34 14.98 7.01
N MET A 90 -12.15 14.12 7.61
CA MET A 90 -13.29 13.50 6.94
C MET A 90 -14.51 13.76 7.80
N GLU A 91 -15.55 14.33 7.18
CA GLU A 91 -16.86 14.42 7.83
C GLU A 91 -17.61 13.13 7.52
N CYS A 92 -17.60 12.22 8.50
CA CYS A 92 -18.36 10.97 8.45
C CYS A 92 -19.85 11.28 8.58
N ASP A 93 -20.67 10.80 7.64
CA ASP A 93 -22.11 10.99 7.74
C ASP A 93 -22.69 10.00 8.77
N SER A 94 -23.08 10.51 9.94
CA SER A 94 -23.52 9.67 11.08
C SER A 94 -24.99 9.23 11.00
N ASP A 95 -25.75 9.61 9.97
CA ASP A 95 -27.21 9.44 9.93
C ASP A 95 -27.72 8.56 8.76
N VAL A 96 -27.10 7.40 8.52
CA VAL A 96 -27.81 6.28 7.84
C VAL A 96 -28.72 5.55 8.84
N GLY A 97 -29.67 6.31 9.39
CA GLY A 97 -30.83 5.78 10.11
C GLY A 97 -31.98 5.61 9.13
N VAL A 98 -32.56 4.40 9.07
CA VAL A 98 -33.76 4.06 8.29
C VAL A 98 -34.89 5.06 8.59
N GLY A 99 -35.02 6.07 7.74
CA GLY A 99 -36.04 7.11 7.79
C GLY A 99 -36.73 7.21 6.45
N VAL A 100 -37.90 6.59 6.35
CA VAL A 100 -38.81 6.69 5.21
C VAL A 100 -39.29 8.14 5.10
N ASN A 101 -38.82 8.89 4.10
CA ASN A 101 -39.65 9.90 3.44
C ASN A 101 -39.14 10.20 2.01
N ASP A 102 -40.09 10.23 1.09
CA ASP A 102 -39.90 10.27 -0.35
C ASP A 102 -39.27 11.60 -0.85
N GLN A 103 -38.41 11.48 -1.88
CA GLN A 103 -37.95 12.51 -2.83
C GLN A 103 -36.57 13.17 -2.67
N ASN A 104 -35.54 12.47 -2.18
CA ASN A 104 -34.16 12.87 -2.48
C ASN A 104 -33.37 11.68 -3.04
N THR A 105 -33.39 11.51 -4.35
CA THR A 105 -32.58 10.51 -5.06
C THR A 105 -31.12 10.93 -5.03
N THR A 106 -30.34 10.31 -4.15
CA THR A 106 -28.89 10.19 -4.30
C THR A 106 -28.61 9.36 -5.56
N VAL A 107 -28.00 9.97 -6.56
CA VAL A 107 -27.61 9.30 -7.80
C VAL A 107 -26.29 8.58 -7.54
N SER A 108 -26.30 7.25 -7.57
CA SER A 108 -25.07 6.46 -7.58
C SER A 108 -24.44 6.52 -8.97
N CYS A 109 -23.17 6.94 -9.06
CA CYS A 109 -22.44 7.02 -10.33
C CYS A 109 -22.17 5.66 -10.99
N SER A 110 -22.46 4.55 -10.30
CA SER A 110 -22.32 3.19 -10.82
C SER A 110 -23.26 2.86 -11.99
N GLN A 111 -24.18 3.75 -12.35
CA GLN A 111 -25.12 3.58 -13.47
C GLN A 111 -24.72 4.33 -14.76
N MET A 112 -23.59 5.06 -14.79
CA MET A 112 -23.12 5.74 -15.99
C MET A 112 -22.22 4.82 -16.83
N GLU A 113 -22.57 4.60 -18.10
CA GLU A 113 -21.81 3.74 -19.04
C GLU A 113 -20.41 4.28 -19.37
N THR A 114 -20.15 5.57 -19.10
CA THR A 114 -18.84 6.21 -19.24
C THR A 114 -18.66 7.22 -18.10
N LEU A 115 -17.59 7.07 -17.32
CA LEU A 115 -17.22 8.09 -16.34
C LEU A 115 -16.84 9.39 -17.08
N PRO A 116 -17.24 10.58 -16.58
CA PRO A 116 -17.07 11.86 -17.29
C PRO A 116 -15.60 12.29 -17.47
N CYS A 117 -14.67 11.58 -16.84
CA CYS A 117 -13.26 11.90 -16.91
C CYS A 117 -12.59 11.38 -18.18
N ASP A 118 -12.66 12.20 -19.23
CA ASP A 118 -11.88 12.05 -20.45
C ASP A 118 -11.06 13.32 -20.66
N VAL A 119 -9.73 13.23 -20.55
CA VAL A 119 -8.82 14.39 -20.66
C VAL A 119 -8.95 15.10 -22.02
N GLU A 120 -9.44 14.41 -23.07
CA GLU A 120 -9.72 15.02 -24.37
C GLU A 120 -10.87 16.05 -24.32
N THR A 121 -11.71 16.05 -23.28
CA THR A 121 -12.80 17.03 -23.13
C THR A 121 -12.36 18.41 -22.61
N CYS A 122 -11.14 18.55 -22.07
CA CYS A 122 -10.61 19.83 -21.59
C CYS A 122 -9.16 20.00 -22.07
N ASN A 123 -8.96 20.81 -23.12
CA ASN A 123 -7.67 20.94 -23.83
C ASN A 123 -6.46 21.37 -22.96
N ASP A 124 -6.72 21.98 -21.81
CA ASP A 124 -5.67 22.45 -20.88
C ASP A 124 -5.47 21.50 -19.69
N ALA A 125 -6.26 20.43 -19.61
CA ALA A 125 -6.14 19.43 -18.56
C ALA A 125 -5.06 18.40 -18.92
N ILE A 126 -4.25 18.04 -17.93
CA ILE A 126 -3.35 16.88 -18.01
C ILE A 126 -3.80 15.75 -17.09
N GLN A 127 -4.65 16.07 -16.12
CA GLN A 127 -5.21 15.14 -15.15
C GLN A 127 -6.69 15.44 -14.98
N CYS A 128 -7.45 14.41 -14.67
CA CYS A 128 -8.86 14.55 -14.41
C CYS A 128 -9.29 13.53 -13.36
N PHE A 129 -10.28 13.89 -12.55
CA PHE A 129 -10.81 13.07 -11.47
C PHE A 129 -12.33 13.08 -11.53
N ASN A 130 -12.95 11.90 -11.38
CA ASN A 130 -14.40 11.81 -11.19
C ASN A 130 -14.73 12.12 -9.74
N ASP A 131 -15.42 13.22 -9.49
CA ASP A 131 -16.13 13.47 -8.25
C ASP A 131 -17.38 12.58 -8.21
N ASN A 132 -17.17 11.37 -7.72
CA ASN A 132 -18.22 10.38 -7.52
C ASN A 132 -19.20 10.75 -6.39
N PHE A 133 -18.91 11.80 -5.61
CA PHE A 133 -19.65 12.15 -4.41
C PHE A 133 -20.48 13.45 -4.58
N GLY A 134 -20.13 14.32 -5.53
CA GLY A 134 -20.80 15.59 -5.80
C GLY A 134 -21.84 15.60 -6.93
N GLY A 135 -22.19 14.44 -7.50
CA GLY A 135 -23.14 14.34 -8.62
C GLY A 135 -22.55 13.82 -9.94
N CYS A 136 -21.49 13.00 -9.87
CA CYS A 136 -20.80 12.42 -11.03
C CYS A 136 -20.23 13.50 -11.95
N HIS A 137 -19.41 14.39 -11.39
CA HIS A 137 -18.75 15.47 -12.14
C HIS A 137 -17.29 15.14 -12.39
N ALA A 138 -16.74 15.49 -13.55
CA ALA A 138 -15.30 15.47 -13.76
C ALA A 138 -14.67 16.80 -13.32
N VAL A 139 -13.56 16.70 -12.59
CA VAL A 139 -12.71 17.82 -12.17
C VAL A 139 -11.39 17.70 -12.91
N PHE A 140 -11.03 18.73 -13.68
CA PHE A 140 -9.87 18.73 -14.57
C PHE A 140 -8.77 19.64 -14.03
N PHE A 141 -7.53 19.15 -14.02
CA PHE A 141 -6.36 19.86 -13.51
C PHE A 141 -5.28 20.04 -14.60
N ASP A 142 -4.64 21.21 -14.60
CA ASP A 142 -3.46 21.49 -15.43
C ASP A 142 -2.16 20.95 -14.81
N SER A 143 -1.03 21.18 -15.50
CA SER A 143 0.28 20.71 -15.06
C SER A 143 0.82 21.39 -13.80
N ALA A 144 0.20 22.47 -13.36
CA ALA A 144 0.52 23.16 -12.11
C ALA A 144 -0.46 22.80 -10.98
N GLY A 145 -1.38 21.84 -11.22
CA GLY A 145 -2.37 21.39 -10.24
C GLY A 145 -3.55 22.36 -10.07
N ASN A 146 -3.76 23.32 -10.99
CA ASN A 146 -4.91 24.21 -10.92
C ASN A 146 -6.12 23.58 -11.62
N GLN A 147 -7.32 23.77 -11.05
CA GLN A 147 -8.56 23.38 -11.71
C GLN A 147 -8.82 24.28 -12.93
N VAL A 148 -8.80 23.70 -14.14
CA VAL A 148 -8.92 24.46 -15.40
C VAL A 148 -10.28 24.38 -16.07
N CYS A 149 -11.09 23.37 -15.74
CA CYS A 149 -12.46 23.23 -16.26
C CYS A 149 -13.45 22.87 -15.13
N LYS A 150 -14.59 23.59 -15.08
CA LYS A 150 -15.81 23.18 -14.38
C LYS A 150 -16.87 22.91 -15.42
N GLU A 151 -17.33 21.66 -15.53
CA GLU A 151 -18.44 21.34 -16.41
C GLU A 151 -19.71 22.09 -15.96
N LYS A 152 -20.45 22.69 -16.92
CA LYS A 152 -21.77 23.28 -16.64
C LYS A 152 -22.80 22.15 -16.63
N SER A 153 -23.32 21.81 -15.45
CA SER A 153 -24.26 20.72 -15.18
C SER A 153 -25.66 20.86 -15.81
N GLU A 154 -25.92 21.83 -16.70
CA GLU A 154 -27.30 22.18 -17.11
C GLU A 154 -27.80 21.53 -18.42
N GLN A 155 -27.08 20.60 -19.05
CA GLN A 155 -27.49 20.10 -20.38
C GLN A 155 -27.42 18.57 -20.62
N TYR A 156 -27.52 17.75 -19.59
CA TYR A 156 -27.86 16.32 -19.76
C TYR A 156 -29.22 16.03 -19.13
N GLY A 157 -30.27 16.23 -19.95
CA GLY A 157 -31.60 15.74 -19.63
C GLY A 157 -31.57 14.22 -19.50
N TYR A 158 -31.79 13.74 -18.28
CA TYR A 158 -31.95 12.33 -17.93
C TYR A 158 -33.05 11.70 -18.80
N LYS A 159 -32.64 11.00 -19.87
CA LYS A 159 -33.50 10.06 -20.57
C LYS A 159 -33.19 8.70 -19.98
N ASN A 160 -34.13 8.14 -19.22
CA ASN A 160 -34.13 6.74 -18.83
C ASN A 160 -34.06 5.86 -20.08
N LYS A 161 -32.86 5.45 -20.47
CA LYS A 161 -32.65 4.34 -21.38
C LYS A 161 -32.47 3.09 -20.52
N ASN A 162 -33.57 2.40 -20.28
CA ASN A 162 -33.55 0.95 -20.09
C ASN A 162 -33.20 0.29 -21.45
N GLU A 163 -32.04 0.61 -22.02
CA GLU A 163 -31.47 -0.16 -23.11
C GLU A 163 -30.36 -1.00 -22.49
N THR A 164 -30.65 -2.28 -22.33
CA THR A 164 -29.68 -3.33 -22.03
C THR A 164 -28.57 -3.25 -23.07
N SER A 165 -27.50 -2.53 -22.77
CA SER A 165 -26.33 -2.43 -23.63
C SER A 165 -25.75 -3.83 -23.74
N ALA A 166 -25.88 -4.40 -24.93
CA ALA A 166 -25.45 -5.77 -25.17
C ALA A 166 -23.93 -5.81 -25.09
N THR A 167 -23.41 -6.20 -23.93
CA THR A 167 -21.99 -6.44 -23.71
C THR A 167 -21.46 -7.36 -24.81
N THR A 168 -20.53 -6.85 -25.61
CA THR A 168 -19.91 -7.64 -26.67
C THR A 168 -18.97 -8.65 -26.01
N ILE A 169 -19.29 -9.94 -26.12
CA ILE A 169 -18.48 -11.04 -25.60
C ILE A 169 -17.20 -11.12 -26.44
N VAL A 170 -16.05 -10.77 -25.85
CA VAL A 170 -14.73 -10.92 -26.47
C VAL A 170 -14.14 -12.27 -26.03
N PRO A 171 -13.92 -13.23 -26.95
CA PRO A 171 -13.35 -14.52 -26.58
C PRO A 171 -11.85 -14.41 -26.29
N CYS A 172 -11.34 -15.24 -25.39
CA CYS A 172 -9.92 -15.34 -25.05
C CYS A 172 -9.48 -16.79 -24.85
N THR A 173 -8.18 -17.02 -24.97
CA THR A 173 -7.49 -18.28 -24.63
C THR A 173 -6.48 -18.11 -23.51
N SER A 174 -6.09 -16.87 -23.22
CA SER A 174 -5.21 -16.44 -22.13
C SER A 174 -5.50 -14.99 -21.72
N ASP A 175 -5.02 -14.57 -20.55
CA ASP A 175 -5.08 -13.16 -20.13
C ASP A 175 -4.40 -12.20 -21.13
N SER A 176 -3.44 -12.69 -21.92
CA SER A 176 -2.75 -11.89 -22.94
C SER A 176 -3.63 -11.53 -24.15
N ASP A 177 -4.78 -12.19 -24.30
CA ASP A 177 -5.79 -11.86 -25.31
C ASP A 177 -6.70 -10.70 -24.86
N CYS A 178 -6.66 -10.34 -23.57
CA CYS A 178 -7.48 -9.32 -22.94
C CYS A 178 -6.70 -8.02 -22.71
N HIS A 179 -7.42 -6.94 -22.39
CA HIS A 179 -6.76 -5.67 -22.08
C HIS A 179 -6.00 -5.76 -20.74
N VAL A 180 -4.66 -5.77 -20.81
CA VAL A 180 -3.70 -6.11 -19.72
C VAL A 180 -3.96 -5.44 -18.37
N THR A 181 -4.59 -4.26 -18.34
CA THR A 181 -4.79 -3.48 -17.10
C THR A 181 -6.22 -3.43 -16.60
N THR A 182 -7.20 -3.85 -17.41
CA THR A 182 -8.62 -3.66 -17.09
C THR A 182 -9.45 -4.91 -17.29
N GLU A 183 -8.89 -5.96 -17.88
CA GLU A 183 -9.60 -7.20 -18.18
C GLU A 183 -8.74 -8.43 -17.88
N TYR A 184 -9.40 -9.56 -17.68
CA TYR A 184 -8.78 -10.87 -17.51
C TYR A 184 -9.60 -11.94 -18.26
N CYS A 185 -8.99 -13.08 -18.54
CA CYS A 185 -9.66 -14.18 -19.22
C CYS A 185 -10.37 -15.07 -18.20
N ALA A 186 -11.70 -15.16 -18.32
CA ALA A 186 -12.56 -15.98 -17.46
C ALA A 186 -13.44 -16.89 -18.32
N SER A 187 -13.28 -18.20 -18.16
CA SER A 187 -14.01 -19.19 -18.95
C SER A 187 -13.99 -18.93 -20.47
N GLY A 188 -12.84 -18.49 -20.99
CA GLY A 188 -12.65 -18.18 -22.40
C GLY A 188 -13.29 -16.88 -22.88
N THR A 189 -13.67 -15.97 -21.97
CA THR A 189 -14.17 -14.62 -22.29
C THR A 189 -13.38 -13.55 -21.53
N CYS A 190 -12.99 -12.46 -22.20
CA CYS A 190 -12.42 -11.31 -21.52
C CYS A 190 -13.49 -10.61 -20.69
N MET A 191 -13.22 -10.47 -19.40
CA MET A 191 -14.09 -9.81 -18.43
C MET A 191 -13.34 -8.65 -17.79
N GLU A 192 -14.03 -7.56 -17.50
CA GLU A 192 -13.48 -6.44 -16.72
C GLU A 192 -12.96 -6.97 -15.37
N VAL A 193 -11.82 -6.47 -14.89
CA VAL A 193 -11.36 -6.74 -13.52
C VAL A 193 -12.47 -6.34 -12.55
N SER A 194 -12.71 -7.16 -11.53
CA SER A 194 -13.88 -7.17 -10.63
C SER A 194 -15.18 -7.74 -11.21
N ALA A 195 -15.31 -7.96 -12.52
CA ALA A 195 -16.49 -8.63 -13.07
C ALA A 195 -16.39 -10.15 -12.86
N CYS A 196 -17.54 -10.82 -12.79
CA CYS A 196 -17.63 -12.27 -12.62
C CYS A 196 -18.94 -12.82 -13.19
N GLN A 197 -18.95 -14.08 -13.58
CA GLN A 197 -20.16 -14.86 -13.88
C GLN A 197 -20.51 -15.80 -12.74
N GLN A 198 -19.49 -16.23 -12.00
CA GLN A 198 -19.59 -17.14 -10.86
C GLN A 198 -18.54 -16.78 -9.81
N ARG A 199 -18.75 -17.27 -8.58
CA ARG A 199 -17.83 -17.03 -7.46
C ARG A 199 -16.39 -17.46 -7.74
N LEU A 200 -16.21 -18.49 -8.57
CA LEU A 200 -14.90 -19.00 -8.93
C LEU A 200 -14.05 -17.95 -9.66
N ASP A 201 -14.68 -17.08 -10.43
CA ASP A 201 -13.98 -16.02 -11.16
C ASP A 201 -13.43 -14.96 -10.19
N CYS A 202 -14.06 -14.79 -9.02
CA CYS A 202 -13.56 -13.92 -7.95
C CYS A 202 -12.36 -14.49 -7.19
N ASN A 203 -12.15 -15.81 -7.31
CA ASN A 203 -10.99 -16.51 -6.76
C ASN A 203 -9.89 -16.70 -7.81
N ASN A 204 -10.11 -16.27 -9.06
CA ASN A 204 -9.08 -16.29 -10.09
C ASN A 204 -8.03 -15.20 -9.77
N PRO A 205 -6.75 -15.55 -9.58
CA PRO A 205 -5.70 -14.56 -9.31
C PRO A 205 -5.60 -13.44 -10.34
N SER A 206 -5.98 -13.69 -11.60
CA SER A 206 -5.97 -12.68 -12.67
C SER A 206 -7.08 -11.64 -12.55
N ASN A 207 -8.10 -11.88 -11.71
CA ASN A 207 -9.19 -10.94 -11.44
C ASN A 207 -8.86 -9.93 -10.32
N PHE A 208 -7.60 -9.81 -9.92
CA PHE A 208 -7.15 -8.89 -8.86
C PHE A 208 -6.41 -7.68 -9.47
N PRO A 209 -6.57 -6.45 -8.93
CA PRO A 209 -7.28 -6.08 -7.70
C PRO A 209 -8.75 -5.69 -7.94
N TYR A 210 -9.65 -6.17 -7.09
CA TYR A 210 -10.94 -5.51 -6.83
C TYR A 210 -10.86 -4.80 -5.47
N ALA A 211 -11.68 -3.75 -5.29
CA ALA A 211 -11.76 -3.01 -4.04
C ALA A 211 -12.22 -3.94 -2.90
N ALA A 212 -11.26 -4.61 -2.25
CA ALA A 212 -11.49 -5.37 -1.05
C ALA A 212 -11.65 -4.37 0.09
N PHE A 213 -12.89 -4.17 0.53
CA PHE A 213 -13.21 -3.34 1.67
C PHE A 213 -12.52 -3.83 2.95
N THR A 214 -12.39 -2.93 3.93
CA THR A 214 -11.70 -3.14 5.22
C THR A 214 -12.47 -4.06 6.21
N CYS A 215 -13.22 -5.04 5.73
CA CYS A 215 -13.99 -5.96 6.58
C CYS A 215 -13.50 -7.41 6.46
N VAL A 216 -13.75 -8.18 7.52
CA VAL A 216 -13.56 -9.64 7.53
C VAL A 216 -14.77 -10.28 6.84
N GLY A 217 -14.53 -11.19 5.90
CA GLY A 217 -15.60 -11.79 5.09
C GLY A 217 -15.08 -12.77 4.05
N TYR A 218 -15.94 -13.12 3.10
CA TYR A 218 -15.59 -13.91 1.91
C TYR A 218 -16.04 -13.21 0.64
N VAL A 219 -15.41 -13.55 -0.48
CA VAL A 219 -15.75 -12.98 -1.78
C VAL A 219 -16.80 -13.83 -2.48
N GLU A 220 -17.80 -13.16 -3.05
CA GLU A 220 -18.87 -13.76 -3.82
C GLU A 220 -19.14 -12.95 -5.10
N CYS A 221 -19.66 -13.64 -6.13
CA CYS A 221 -20.09 -12.99 -7.36
C CYS A 221 -21.54 -12.51 -7.22
N ARG A 222 -21.73 -11.20 -7.06
CA ARG A 222 -23.04 -10.58 -6.88
C ARG A 222 -23.30 -9.55 -7.96
N GLU A 223 -24.40 -9.73 -8.68
CA GLU A 223 -24.80 -8.83 -9.77
C GLU A 223 -23.71 -8.68 -10.85
N GLY A 224 -22.96 -9.75 -11.11
CA GLY A 224 -21.90 -9.77 -12.10
C GLY A 224 -20.60 -9.10 -11.66
N ARG A 225 -20.45 -8.74 -10.37
CA ARG A 225 -19.21 -8.21 -9.80
C ARG A 225 -18.79 -8.97 -8.55
N CYS A 226 -17.49 -9.08 -8.33
CA CYS A 226 -16.89 -9.63 -7.14
C CYS A 226 -17.04 -8.62 -5.99
N GLN A 227 -17.73 -9.06 -4.94
CA GLN A 227 -18.01 -8.25 -3.76
C GLN A 227 -17.58 -9.03 -2.52
N MET A 228 -17.09 -8.31 -1.51
CA MET A 228 -16.80 -8.87 -0.20
C MET A 228 -18.10 -8.89 0.61
N GLU A 229 -18.55 -10.07 1.01
CA GLU A 229 -19.65 -10.24 1.95
C GLU A 229 -19.07 -10.19 3.37
N CYS A 230 -19.21 -9.04 4.02
CA CYS A 230 -18.70 -8.81 5.38
C CYS A 230 -19.48 -9.64 6.40
N GLY A 231 -18.78 -10.29 7.34
CA GLY A 231 -19.40 -11.04 8.42
C GLY A 231 -18.38 -11.65 9.39
N ASP A 232 -18.88 -12.38 10.39
CA ASP A 232 -18.03 -13.07 11.38
C ASP A 232 -17.28 -14.29 10.79
N SER A 233 -17.65 -14.71 9.57
CA SER A 233 -17.08 -15.87 8.89
C SER A 233 -16.26 -15.43 7.69
N LEU A 234 -15.04 -15.94 7.58
CA LEU A 234 -14.17 -15.82 6.40
C LEU A 234 -14.64 -16.69 5.22
N CYS A 235 -15.74 -17.42 5.41
CA CYS A 235 -16.18 -18.45 4.50
C CYS A 235 -17.69 -18.46 4.31
N PRO A 236 -18.16 -18.82 3.10
CA PRO A 236 -19.57 -18.92 2.78
C PRO A 236 -20.23 -20.02 3.61
N ASP A 237 -21.56 -19.93 3.73
CA ASP A 237 -22.42 -20.95 4.35
C ASP A 237 -22.04 -21.30 5.81
N GLY A 238 -21.29 -20.42 6.48
CA GLY A 238 -20.80 -20.66 7.84
C GLY A 238 -19.78 -21.80 7.93
N LYS A 239 -19.12 -22.17 6.82
CA LYS A 239 -17.98 -23.08 6.87
C LYS A 239 -16.89 -22.48 7.75
N GLU A 240 -16.21 -23.32 8.53
CA GLU A 240 -15.08 -22.85 9.31
C GLU A 240 -13.88 -22.60 8.38
N PRO A 241 -13.21 -21.44 8.49
CA PRO A 241 -11.94 -21.24 7.83
C PRO A 241 -10.92 -22.23 8.40
N VAL A 242 -10.18 -22.89 7.51
CA VAL A 242 -9.11 -23.80 7.88
C VAL A 242 -7.78 -23.20 7.53
N GLN A 243 -6.82 -23.33 8.44
CA GLN A 243 -5.43 -22.98 8.19
C GLN A 243 -4.77 -24.12 7.43
N CYS A 244 -4.37 -23.85 6.19
CA CYS A 244 -3.73 -24.84 5.33
C CYS A 244 -2.23 -24.85 5.59
N ASP A 245 -1.74 -25.90 6.24
CA ASP A 245 -0.29 -26.15 6.35
C ASP A 245 0.01 -27.61 5.94
N PRO A 246 0.61 -27.84 4.75
CA PRO A 246 1.03 -26.85 3.75
C PRO A 246 -0.12 -26.19 2.98
N LEU A 247 0.14 -25.00 2.40
CA LEU A 247 -0.71 -24.45 1.34
C LEU A 247 -0.71 -25.42 0.14
N PRO A 248 -1.87 -25.93 -0.29
CA PRO A 248 -1.94 -26.97 -1.32
C PRO A 248 -1.80 -26.45 -2.76
N CYS A 249 -1.85 -25.14 -2.98
CA CYS A 249 -1.68 -24.51 -4.28
C CYS A 249 -0.21 -24.56 -4.71
N ASP A 250 0.12 -25.60 -5.46
CA ASP A 250 1.35 -25.71 -6.24
C ASP A 250 0.95 -26.04 -7.69
N VAL A 251 1.18 -25.11 -8.62
CA VAL A 251 0.84 -25.31 -10.04
C VAL A 251 1.55 -26.52 -10.65
N GLU A 252 2.66 -27.00 -10.06
CA GLU A 252 3.33 -28.23 -10.51
C GLU A 252 2.47 -29.49 -10.31
N ASP A 253 1.49 -29.45 -9.40
CA ASP A 253 0.56 -30.55 -9.16
C ASP A 253 -0.52 -30.68 -10.25
N CYS A 254 -0.70 -29.65 -11.09
CA CYS A 254 -1.66 -29.63 -12.19
C CYS A 254 -1.00 -29.14 -13.50
N PRO A 255 -0.61 -30.04 -14.42
CA PRO A 255 0.12 -29.67 -15.65
C PRO A 255 -0.56 -28.67 -16.57
N ASP A 256 -1.90 -28.58 -16.50
CA ASP A 256 -2.71 -27.67 -17.31
C ASP A 256 -2.97 -26.32 -16.61
N ALA A 257 -2.56 -26.18 -15.34
CA ALA A 257 -2.73 -24.96 -14.58
C ALA A 257 -1.64 -23.93 -14.91
N VAL A 258 -2.05 -22.68 -15.02
CA VAL A 258 -1.13 -21.52 -15.05
C VAL A 258 -1.14 -20.74 -13.75
N SER A 259 -2.22 -20.86 -12.98
CA SER A 259 -2.36 -20.25 -11.65
C SER A 259 -3.18 -21.15 -10.74
N CYS A 260 -3.10 -20.90 -9.43
CA CYS A 260 -3.95 -21.56 -8.46
C CYS A 260 -4.31 -20.62 -7.29
N HIS A 261 -5.35 -21.01 -6.56
CA HIS A 261 -5.85 -20.32 -5.38
C HIS A 261 -6.15 -21.34 -4.29
N ASN A 262 -5.82 -21.04 -3.03
CA ASN A 262 -6.15 -21.91 -1.90
C ASN A 262 -7.56 -21.64 -1.40
N ASP A 263 -8.47 -22.60 -1.54
CA ASP A 263 -9.77 -22.53 -0.88
C ASP A 263 -9.62 -22.93 0.59
N ASN A 264 -9.52 -21.91 1.44
CA ASN A 264 -9.42 -22.06 2.89
C ASN A 264 -10.77 -22.34 3.57
N CYS A 265 -11.85 -22.54 2.79
CA CYS A 265 -13.20 -22.73 3.32
C CYS A 265 -13.62 -24.20 3.32
N GLY A 266 -13.22 -24.91 4.38
CA GLY A 266 -13.57 -26.31 4.63
C GLY A 266 -12.35 -27.22 4.69
N GLU A 267 -11.83 -27.68 3.54
CA GLU A 267 -10.85 -28.77 3.50
C GLU A 267 -9.52 -28.42 2.84
N CYS A 268 -9.13 -27.14 2.80
CA CYS A 268 -7.85 -26.73 2.18
C CYS A 268 -7.67 -27.32 0.80
N ARG A 269 -8.54 -26.93 -0.13
CA ARG A 269 -8.54 -27.48 -1.49
C ARG A 269 -7.91 -26.45 -2.45
N PRO A 270 -6.90 -26.82 -3.24
CA PRO A 270 -6.41 -25.93 -4.27
C PRO A 270 -7.44 -25.85 -5.40
N ILE A 271 -7.62 -24.64 -5.92
CA ILE A 271 -8.39 -24.35 -7.12
C ILE A 271 -7.36 -23.99 -8.19
N PHE A 272 -7.24 -24.81 -9.22
CA PHE A 272 -6.32 -24.57 -10.33
C PHE A 272 -7.04 -23.93 -11.50
N PHE A 273 -6.41 -22.97 -12.16
CA PHE A 273 -6.95 -22.30 -13.34
C PHE A 273 -6.02 -22.53 -14.54
N ASP A 274 -6.61 -22.85 -15.69
CA ASP A 274 -5.89 -22.81 -16.97
C ASP A 274 -5.74 -21.37 -17.47
N ALA A 275 -5.01 -21.19 -18.57
CA ALA A 275 -4.81 -19.87 -19.16
C ALA A 275 -6.11 -19.17 -19.55
N ALA A 276 -7.14 -19.92 -19.93
CA ALA A 276 -8.44 -19.38 -20.31
C ALA A 276 -9.33 -19.06 -19.10
N GLY A 277 -8.80 -19.18 -17.88
CA GLY A 277 -9.52 -18.94 -16.63
C GLY A 277 -10.55 -20.01 -16.28
N ASN A 278 -10.48 -21.21 -16.87
CA ASN A 278 -11.31 -22.33 -16.46
C ASN A 278 -10.68 -23.05 -15.28
N GLN A 279 -11.51 -23.56 -14.37
CA GLN A 279 -11.01 -24.45 -13.34
C GLN A 279 -10.61 -25.80 -13.93
N VAL A 280 -9.38 -26.22 -13.64
CA VAL A 280 -8.80 -27.49 -14.06
C VAL A 280 -8.40 -28.34 -12.84
N CYS A 281 -8.06 -29.60 -13.08
CA CYS A 281 -7.59 -30.54 -12.04
C CYS A 281 -8.47 -30.57 -10.78
N MET A 282 -9.80 -30.60 -10.95
CA MET A 282 -10.70 -30.83 -9.83
C MET A 282 -10.32 -32.17 -9.19
N THR A 283 -9.67 -32.13 -8.02
CA THR A 283 -9.41 -33.33 -7.24
C THR A 283 -10.76 -33.90 -6.85
N HIS A 284 -11.16 -34.99 -7.51
CA HIS A 284 -12.38 -35.70 -7.17
C HIS A 284 -12.31 -36.07 -5.68
N SER A 285 -13.29 -35.59 -4.92
CA SER A 285 -13.45 -35.90 -3.51
C SER A 285 -13.55 -37.42 -3.31
N ASP A 286 -12.52 -37.96 -2.65
CA ASP A 286 -12.61 -38.98 -1.59
C ASP A 286 -12.57 -40.49 -1.90
N GLU A 287 -12.07 -41.00 -3.03
CA GLU A 287 -11.80 -42.46 -3.11
C GLU A 287 -10.41 -42.95 -3.59
N ASP A 288 -9.54 -42.14 -4.20
CA ASP A 288 -8.30 -42.70 -4.80
C ASP A 288 -7.02 -41.83 -4.68
N LEU A 289 -6.77 -41.19 -3.53
CA LEU A 289 -5.42 -40.66 -3.24
C LEU A 289 -4.61 -41.67 -2.42
N PRO A 290 -3.54 -42.30 -2.97
CA PRO A 290 -2.67 -43.16 -2.19
C PRO A 290 -1.97 -42.35 -1.09
N GLN A 291 -2.17 -42.74 0.16
CA GLN A 291 -1.57 -42.16 1.38
C GLN A 291 -0.06 -42.37 1.47
N ASN A 292 0.72 -41.88 0.51
CA ASN A 292 2.17 -41.89 0.61
C ASN A 292 2.78 -40.63 -0.01
N SER A 293 2.49 -39.47 0.60
CA SER A 293 3.28 -38.26 0.39
C SER A 293 4.66 -38.48 1.03
N THR A 294 5.55 -39.04 0.22
CA THR A 294 6.97 -39.12 0.50
C THR A 294 7.52 -37.71 0.34
N THR A 295 8.24 -37.21 1.35
CA THR A 295 9.05 -35.99 1.26
C THR A 295 9.77 -35.94 -0.08
N ARG A 296 9.30 -35.09 -1.01
CA ARG A 296 9.93 -34.89 -2.31
C ARG A 296 10.92 -33.73 -2.27
N PRO A 297 12.00 -33.81 -3.06
CA PRO A 297 13.08 -32.84 -3.04
C PRO A 297 12.63 -31.53 -3.71
N VAL A 298 13.09 -30.41 -3.15
CA VAL A 298 13.02 -29.06 -3.71
C VAL A 298 13.30 -29.08 -5.22
N PRO A 299 12.46 -28.45 -6.07
CA PRO A 299 12.66 -28.44 -7.51
C PRO A 299 14.04 -27.86 -7.82
N ASN A 300 14.88 -28.66 -8.48
CA ASN A 300 16.18 -28.23 -8.97
C ASN A 300 15.99 -27.50 -10.30
N ASN A 301 15.16 -26.46 -10.31
CA ASN A 301 15.19 -25.49 -11.38
C ASN A 301 16.42 -24.63 -11.09
N SER A 302 17.54 -24.97 -11.73
CA SER A 302 18.80 -24.25 -11.58
C SER A 302 18.69 -22.86 -12.23
N ILE A 303 17.85 -22.00 -11.67
CA ILE A 303 18.06 -20.56 -11.73
C ILE A 303 19.48 -20.40 -11.18
N GLN A 304 20.42 -20.03 -12.05
CA GLN A 304 21.78 -19.73 -11.60
C GLN A 304 21.65 -18.55 -10.64
N LEU A 305 21.65 -18.86 -9.34
CA LEU A 305 21.61 -17.87 -8.27
C LEU A 305 22.82 -16.96 -8.49
N GLN A 306 22.55 -15.75 -8.96
CA GLN A 306 23.59 -14.79 -9.23
C GLN A 306 24.14 -14.33 -7.88
N PRO A 307 25.46 -14.45 -7.62
CA PRO A 307 26.03 -13.91 -6.41
C PRO A 307 25.92 -12.39 -6.43
N CYS A 308 25.68 -11.81 -5.26
CA CYS A 308 25.64 -10.37 -5.07
C CYS A 308 26.49 -9.98 -3.86
N ASN A 309 27.17 -8.85 -3.99
CA ASN A 309 27.82 -8.19 -2.87
C ASN A 309 27.17 -6.84 -2.58
N ARG A 310 26.26 -6.38 -3.44
CA ARG A 310 25.46 -5.17 -3.27
C ARG A 310 24.09 -5.33 -3.94
N PRO A 311 23.07 -4.56 -3.53
CA PRO A 311 21.76 -4.59 -4.15
C PRO A 311 21.76 -4.32 -5.66
N GLU A 312 22.67 -3.46 -6.14
CA GLU A 312 22.76 -3.11 -7.56
C GLU A 312 23.22 -4.29 -8.43
N ASP A 313 23.90 -5.28 -7.84
CA ASP A 313 24.31 -6.48 -8.55
C ASP A 313 23.08 -7.29 -9.02
N CYS A 314 21.97 -7.21 -8.30
CA CYS A 314 20.72 -7.91 -8.63
C CYS A 314 19.87 -7.18 -9.68
N LEU A 315 20.12 -5.90 -9.93
CA LEU A 315 19.45 -5.17 -11.02
C LEU A 315 19.94 -5.65 -12.38
N ALA A 316 21.22 -6.01 -12.50
CA ALA A 316 21.76 -6.56 -13.75
C ALA A 316 21.10 -7.90 -14.12
N ALA A 317 20.72 -8.71 -13.13
CA ALA A 317 19.97 -9.95 -13.34
C ALA A 317 18.54 -9.68 -13.87
N SER A 318 17.92 -8.58 -13.42
CA SER A 318 16.55 -8.21 -13.78
C SER A 318 16.41 -7.60 -15.18
N ALA A 319 17.50 -7.03 -15.73
CA ALA A 319 17.48 -6.33 -17.02
C ALA A 319 17.09 -7.25 -18.19
N GLU A 320 17.31 -8.56 -18.09
CA GLU A 320 16.89 -9.52 -19.11
C GLU A 320 15.39 -9.87 -19.04
N ARG A 321 14.71 -9.56 -17.93
CA ARG A 321 13.29 -9.92 -17.71
C ARG A 321 12.31 -8.74 -17.80
N SER A 322 12.77 -7.53 -18.14
CA SER A 322 11.92 -6.34 -18.28
C SER A 322 11.08 -5.98 -17.04
N VAL A 323 11.48 -6.43 -15.84
CA VAL A 323 10.86 -6.04 -14.56
C VAL A 323 11.97 -5.68 -13.57
N THR A 324 12.31 -4.40 -13.47
CA THR A 324 13.53 -3.91 -12.80
C THR A 324 13.46 -3.87 -11.27
N SER A 325 12.37 -4.34 -10.64
CA SER A 325 12.13 -4.22 -9.19
C SER A 325 12.01 -5.55 -8.45
N GLN A 326 12.20 -6.70 -9.11
CA GLN A 326 11.83 -7.99 -8.52
C GLN A 326 12.89 -8.68 -7.67
N PHE A 327 14.14 -8.17 -7.55
CA PHE A 327 15.20 -8.90 -6.83
C PHE A 327 15.87 -8.06 -5.73
N TYR A 328 16.35 -8.74 -4.69
CA TYR A 328 17.19 -8.16 -3.64
C TYR A 328 18.40 -9.06 -3.35
N CYS A 329 19.41 -8.52 -2.67
CA CYS A 329 20.57 -9.29 -2.24
C CYS A 329 20.33 -9.84 -0.83
N GLY A 330 20.16 -11.16 -0.72
CA GLY A 330 19.99 -11.87 0.53
C GLY A 330 21.01 -13.00 0.63
N HIS A 331 21.76 -13.07 1.74
CA HIS A 331 22.79 -14.08 1.95
C HIS A 331 23.86 -14.15 0.84
N GLY A 332 24.19 -13.02 0.21
CA GLY A 332 25.16 -12.95 -0.89
C GLY A 332 24.69 -13.56 -2.21
N ILE A 333 23.38 -13.85 -2.36
CA ILE A 333 22.75 -14.28 -3.60
C ILE A 333 21.56 -13.39 -3.94
N CYS A 334 21.28 -13.20 -5.23
CA CYS A 334 20.10 -12.49 -5.67
C CYS A 334 18.86 -13.37 -5.50
N LEU A 335 17.97 -12.94 -4.63
CA LEU A 335 16.70 -13.57 -4.33
C LEU A 335 15.57 -12.71 -4.90
N GLU A 336 14.48 -13.35 -5.31
CA GLU A 336 13.28 -12.65 -5.77
C GLU A 336 12.57 -12.02 -4.55
N ARG A 337 11.98 -10.83 -4.71
CA ARG A 337 11.21 -10.17 -3.65
C ARG A 337 10.06 -11.09 -3.20
N GLY A 338 9.82 -11.14 -1.90
CA GLY A 338 8.94 -12.11 -1.26
C GLY A 338 9.55 -13.49 -1.02
N THR A 339 10.75 -13.78 -1.52
CA THR A 339 11.47 -15.04 -1.18
C THR A 339 12.50 -14.82 -0.08
N CYS A 340 12.98 -15.91 0.54
CA CYS A 340 13.91 -15.86 1.66
C CYS A 340 14.77 -17.12 1.77
N GLY A 341 15.95 -16.99 2.38
CA GLY A 341 16.73 -18.10 2.92
C GLY A 341 16.58 -18.24 4.43
N THR A 342 16.34 -17.14 5.16
CA THR A 342 16.08 -17.10 6.61
C THR A 342 15.06 -16.03 6.97
N ASP A 343 14.54 -16.06 8.20
CA ASP A 343 13.57 -15.06 8.69
C ASP A 343 14.08 -13.60 8.55
N ALA A 344 15.40 -13.40 8.68
CA ALA A 344 16.03 -12.10 8.53
C ALA A 344 15.89 -11.52 7.11
N ASP A 345 15.73 -12.38 6.10
CA ASP A 345 15.47 -11.92 4.74
C ASP A 345 14.07 -11.30 4.61
N CYS A 346 13.08 -11.83 5.32
CA CYS A 346 11.70 -11.29 5.32
C CYS A 346 11.57 -9.98 6.10
N ASP A 347 12.62 -9.68 6.85
CA ASP A 347 12.81 -8.48 7.63
C ASP A 347 13.70 -7.45 6.92
N ASN A 348 14.28 -7.84 5.78
CA ASN A 348 15.08 -6.96 4.93
C ASN A 348 14.15 -5.98 4.21
N PRO A 349 14.30 -4.65 4.37
CA PRO A 349 13.42 -3.67 3.73
C PRO A 349 13.51 -3.65 2.21
N ARG A 350 14.57 -4.22 1.64
CA ARG A 350 14.68 -4.39 0.18
C ARG A 350 13.89 -5.59 -0.32
N ASN A 351 13.51 -6.50 0.57
CA ASN A 351 12.63 -7.62 0.31
C ASN A 351 11.17 -7.24 0.60
N GLU A 352 10.74 -6.15 -0.03
CA GLU A 352 9.36 -5.67 0.05
C GLU A 352 8.44 -6.68 -0.62
N HIS A 353 7.50 -7.19 0.14
CA HIS A 353 6.46 -8.12 -0.30
C HIS A 353 5.13 -7.59 0.21
N ASP A 354 4.07 -7.78 -0.59
CA ASP A 354 2.70 -7.51 -0.15
C ASP A 354 2.38 -8.49 0.97
N SER A 355 2.63 -8.04 2.19
CA SER A 355 2.30 -8.77 3.39
C SER A 355 0.85 -8.48 3.74
N ASP A 356 0.10 -9.53 4.06
CA ASP A 356 -1.30 -9.47 4.50
C ASP A 356 -1.59 -8.33 5.49
N TYR A 357 -2.82 -7.79 5.42
CA TYR A 357 -3.33 -6.66 6.21
C TYR A 357 -3.56 -6.96 7.70
N CYS A 358 -2.72 -7.80 8.33
CA CYS A 358 -2.82 -8.14 9.75
C CYS A 358 -1.59 -7.70 10.55
N VAL A 359 -1.78 -7.52 11.86
CA VAL A 359 -0.67 -7.35 12.81
C VAL A 359 -0.06 -8.72 13.10
N GLY A 360 1.27 -8.81 13.07
CA GLY A 360 2.00 -10.06 13.21
C GLY A 360 3.50 -9.86 12.99
N TYR A 361 4.24 -10.96 12.80
CA TYR A 361 5.65 -10.94 12.43
C TYR A 361 5.87 -11.64 11.09
N ASN A 362 6.95 -11.27 10.40
CA ASN A 362 7.33 -11.94 9.16
C ASN A 362 8.20 -13.17 9.48
N ARG A 363 8.01 -14.24 8.72
CA ARG A 363 8.81 -15.46 8.83
C ARG A 363 9.15 -16.00 7.45
N CYS A 364 10.32 -16.62 7.33
CA CYS A 364 10.67 -17.39 6.17
C CYS A 364 10.07 -18.80 6.28
N ASN A 365 9.04 -19.07 5.48
CA ASN A 365 8.42 -20.37 5.37
C ASN A 365 8.67 -20.96 3.99
N ARG A 366 9.48 -22.03 3.94
CA ARG A 366 9.80 -22.78 2.71
C ARG A 366 10.31 -21.91 1.56
N GLY A 367 11.09 -20.90 1.90
CA GLY A 367 11.70 -20.01 0.92
C GLY A 367 10.85 -18.80 0.53
N TRP A 368 9.68 -18.62 1.16
CA TRP A 368 8.81 -17.47 0.97
C TRP A 368 8.58 -16.72 2.27
N CYS A 369 8.45 -15.41 2.18
CA CYS A 369 8.11 -14.55 3.29
C CYS A 369 6.61 -14.54 3.48
N GLU A 370 6.20 -15.00 4.66
CA GLU A 370 4.81 -14.97 5.10
C GLU A 370 4.67 -14.07 6.33
N ARG A 371 3.52 -13.42 6.48
CA ARG A 371 3.16 -12.77 7.72
C ARG A 371 2.35 -13.72 8.59
N VAL A 372 2.85 -14.02 9.77
CA VAL A 372 2.13 -14.80 10.78
C VAL A 372 1.25 -13.84 11.58
N CYS A 373 -0.05 -13.80 11.27
CA CYS A 373 -1.02 -12.97 11.99
C CYS A 373 -1.13 -13.37 13.46
N GLY A 374 -1.12 -12.39 14.36
CA GLY A 374 -1.21 -12.62 15.81
C GLY A 374 -0.38 -11.62 16.61
N PRO A 375 0.23 -12.04 17.74
CA PRO A 375 1.19 -11.22 18.43
C PRO A 375 2.30 -10.74 17.47
N PRO A 376 2.75 -9.49 17.57
CA PRO A 376 3.73 -8.89 16.66
C PRO A 376 5.13 -9.50 16.76
N CYS A 377 5.33 -10.46 17.66
CA CYS A 377 6.61 -11.09 17.93
C CYS A 377 6.48 -12.61 17.98
N PRO A 378 7.50 -13.34 17.47
CA PRO A 378 7.53 -14.79 17.56
C PRO A 378 7.70 -15.27 19.02
N ASN A 379 7.28 -16.50 19.28
CA ASN A 379 7.49 -17.21 20.56
C ASN A 379 6.93 -16.50 21.80
N GLU A 380 5.81 -15.78 21.66
CA GLU A 380 5.19 -15.02 22.76
C GLU A 380 6.11 -13.95 23.38
N ALA A 381 7.16 -13.54 22.66
CA ALA A 381 7.99 -12.43 23.11
C ALA A 381 7.12 -11.17 23.21
N THR A 382 7.27 -10.43 24.30
CA THR A 382 6.55 -9.18 24.49
C THR A 382 7.19 -8.11 23.63
N MET A 383 6.41 -7.49 22.75
CA MET A 383 6.83 -6.30 22.04
C MET A 383 7.06 -5.17 23.05
N GLU A 384 8.23 -4.55 23.02
CA GLU A 384 8.43 -3.30 23.76
C GLU A 384 7.64 -2.19 23.05
N GLU A 385 6.66 -1.62 23.76
CA GLU A 385 5.62 -0.71 23.24
C GLU A 385 6.20 0.57 22.60
N ALA A 386 7.42 0.92 22.97
CA ALA A 386 8.24 1.92 22.29
C ALA A 386 9.72 1.65 22.58
N CYS A 387 10.54 1.55 21.54
CA CYS A 387 11.98 1.64 21.69
C CYS A 387 12.34 3.09 22.05
N GLU A 388 12.35 3.42 23.35
CA GLU A 388 12.65 4.78 23.85
C GLU A 388 13.99 5.32 23.31
N LEU A 389 14.92 4.41 23.06
CA LEU A 389 16.09 4.64 22.24
C LEU A 389 16.05 3.66 21.07
N THR A 390 16.01 4.20 19.87
CA THR A 390 16.19 3.46 18.62
C THR A 390 17.70 3.28 18.43
N PRO A 391 18.29 2.11 18.73
CA PRO A 391 19.74 1.93 18.57
C PRO A 391 20.23 2.19 17.15
N CYS A 392 19.36 2.09 16.13
CA CYS A 392 19.67 2.53 14.77
C CYS A 392 19.81 4.06 14.59
N ASP A 393 19.19 4.89 15.44
CA ASP A 393 19.33 6.36 15.38
C ASP A 393 20.54 6.84 16.19
N SER A 394 20.96 6.06 17.19
CA SER A 394 22.20 6.33 17.90
C SER A 394 23.36 6.13 16.91
N SER A 395 24.08 7.21 16.61
CA SER A 395 25.10 7.37 15.55
C SER A 395 26.27 6.36 15.50
N THR A 396 26.24 5.28 16.27
CA THR A 396 27.20 4.17 16.25
C THR A 396 26.97 3.32 15.00
N ARG A 397 27.34 3.85 13.84
CA ARG A 397 27.35 3.09 12.58
C ARG A 397 28.23 1.86 12.79
N CYS A 398 27.62 0.68 12.81
CA CYS A 398 28.37 -0.56 12.76
C CYS A 398 29.19 -0.57 11.45
N PRO A 399 30.54 -0.55 11.50
CA PRO A 399 31.34 -0.38 10.29
C PRO A 399 31.06 -1.51 9.28
N GLY A 400 30.63 -1.14 8.07
CA GLY A 400 30.24 -2.10 7.03
C GLY A 400 28.73 -2.39 6.95
N SER A 401 27.96 -1.95 7.95
CA SER A 401 26.49 -1.96 7.87
C SER A 401 26.02 -0.92 6.87
N VAL A 402 25.12 -1.33 5.98
CA VAL A 402 24.40 -0.42 5.06
C VAL A 402 22.96 -0.18 5.45
N PHE A 403 22.43 -1.02 6.34
CA PHE A 403 21.07 -0.92 6.80
C PHE A 403 20.97 -1.37 8.27
N CYS A 404 20.06 -0.74 9.01
CA CYS A 404 19.80 -1.01 10.42
C CYS A 404 18.31 -0.97 10.68
N ARG A 405 17.79 -1.93 11.44
CA ARG A 405 16.41 -1.94 11.95
C ARG A 405 16.41 -2.24 13.44
N ASN A 406 15.55 -1.59 14.21
CA ASN A 406 15.33 -1.95 15.60
C ASN A 406 14.45 -3.22 15.66
N ASP A 407 14.79 -4.15 16.54
CA ASP A 407 14.04 -5.37 16.81
C ASP A 407 13.21 -5.20 18.08
N PRO A 408 11.93 -4.78 17.97
CA PRO A 408 11.09 -4.54 19.13
C PRO A 408 10.77 -5.82 19.92
N CYS A 409 11.07 -7.00 19.36
CA CYS A 409 10.80 -8.30 19.96
C CYS A 409 11.97 -8.81 20.82
N ASN A 410 13.14 -8.17 20.76
CA ASN A 410 14.35 -8.63 21.46
C ASN A 410 15.00 -7.51 22.30
N GLY A 411 14.16 -6.75 23.02
CA GLY A 411 14.62 -5.63 23.84
C GLY A 411 15.14 -4.47 22.99
N CYS A 412 14.46 -4.19 21.88
CA CYS A 412 14.76 -3.09 20.98
C CYS A 412 16.18 -3.07 20.41
N LYS A 413 16.86 -4.21 20.30
CA LYS A 413 18.24 -4.28 19.76
C LYS A 413 18.29 -3.87 18.29
N ALA A 414 19.41 -3.31 17.86
CA ALA A 414 19.63 -3.03 16.44
C ALA A 414 20.07 -4.29 15.69
N ILE A 415 19.34 -4.64 14.63
CA ILE A 415 19.76 -5.61 13.64
C ILE A 415 20.41 -4.85 12.49
N HIS A 416 21.70 -5.07 12.31
CA HIS A 416 22.49 -4.47 11.24
C HIS A 416 22.64 -5.45 10.08
N TYR A 417 22.50 -4.95 8.86
CA TYR A 417 22.70 -5.70 7.63
C TYR A 417 23.92 -5.16 6.88
N ASP A 418 24.76 -6.07 6.38
CA ASP A 418 25.84 -5.74 5.48
C ASP A 418 25.34 -5.52 4.03
N VAL A 419 26.25 -5.14 3.13
CA VAL A 419 25.94 -4.93 1.70
C VAL A 419 25.39 -6.18 0.99
N ALA A 420 25.65 -7.37 1.53
CA ALA A 420 25.22 -8.65 0.99
C ALA A 420 23.92 -9.16 1.64
N GLY A 421 23.31 -8.36 2.52
CA GLY A 421 22.06 -8.69 3.22
C GLY A 421 22.24 -9.61 4.42
N HIS A 422 23.48 -9.88 4.88
CA HIS A 422 23.69 -10.70 6.07
C HIS A 422 23.48 -9.88 7.35
N VAL A 423 22.89 -10.51 8.36
CA VAL A 423 22.85 -9.96 9.72
C VAL A 423 24.26 -9.94 10.32
N MET A 424 24.71 -8.76 10.72
CA MET A 424 26.01 -8.54 11.33
C MET A 424 25.95 -8.77 12.84
N SER A 425 26.50 -9.90 13.30
CA SER A 425 26.51 -10.29 14.72
C SER A 425 27.55 -9.59 15.59
N THR A 426 28.43 -8.77 15.02
CA THR A 426 29.57 -8.15 15.72
C THR A 426 29.32 -6.72 16.19
N CYS A 427 28.12 -6.20 15.95
CA CYS A 427 27.76 -4.81 16.27
C CYS A 427 27.33 -4.62 17.74
N ASP A 428 27.07 -5.70 18.48
CA ASP A 428 26.51 -5.66 19.84
C ASP A 428 27.52 -5.28 20.94
N ALA A 429 28.77 -4.95 20.60
CA ALA A 429 29.86 -4.82 21.56
C ALA A 429 30.46 -3.40 21.62
N ALA A 430 29.70 -2.45 22.17
CA ALA A 430 30.27 -1.21 22.69
C ALA A 430 29.55 -0.72 23.95
N THR A 431 29.14 -1.64 24.84
CA THR A 431 28.70 -1.28 26.19
C THR A 431 29.63 -1.90 27.23
N ASP A 432 30.07 -1.04 28.17
CA ASP A 432 30.82 -1.32 29.40
C ASP A 432 32.36 -1.42 29.37
N GLY A 433 33.00 -0.61 28.52
CA GLY A 433 34.35 -0.11 28.81
C GLY A 433 34.32 1.07 29.79
N GLY A 434 34.15 0.81 31.09
CA GLY A 434 34.11 1.82 32.15
C GLY A 434 35.35 2.75 32.15
N GLY A 435 35.16 3.99 31.71
CA GLY A 435 36.09 5.10 31.92
C GLY A 435 35.61 5.99 33.05
N GLN A 436 36.10 5.75 34.27
CA GLN A 436 36.09 6.78 35.33
C GLN A 436 36.99 7.94 34.88
N LEU A 437 36.40 9.15 34.79
CA LEU A 437 37.11 10.42 34.88
C LEU A 437 37.12 10.92 36.32
#